data_AF-A0A8B3LSF9-F1
#
_entry.id   AF-A0A8B3LSF9-F1
#
_cell.length_a   1.000
_cell.length_b   1.000
_cell.length_c   1.000
_cell.angle_alpha   90.00
_cell.angle_beta   90.00
_cell.angle_gamma   90.00
#
_symmetry.space_group_name_H-M   'P 1'
#
loop_
_entity.id
_entity.type
_entity.pdbx_description
1 polymer ?
#
loop_
_entity_poly.entity_id
_entity_poly.type
_entity_poly.pdbx_seq_one_letter_code
_entity_poly.pdbx_strand_id
1 'polypeptide(L)' 'MAGAANFLLLERVGLPDDLRWLAEKYPRENWQDHANIHGIANMWLQRHDMFRELGGMLANGIG' A
#
# COMPACT_ATOMS: atom_id res chain seq x y z
N MET A 1 -0.28 -25.98 4.62
CA MET A 1 0.78 -25.05 4.19
C MET A 1 0.42 -24.53 2.80
N ALA A 2 -0.35 -23.44 2.74
CA ALA A 2 -0.73 -22.83 1.45
C ALA A 2 0.55 -22.44 0.69
N GLY A 3 0.65 -22.90 -0.56
CA GLY A 3 1.87 -22.82 -1.35
C GLY A 3 2.33 -21.38 -1.56
N ALA A 4 3.62 -21.14 -1.38
CA ALA A 4 4.28 -19.84 -1.54
C ALA A 4 4.20 -19.24 -2.97
N ALA A 5 3.53 -19.92 -3.91
CA ALA A 5 3.44 -19.55 -5.32
C ALA A 5 2.83 -18.16 -5.56
N ASN A 6 1.95 -17.68 -4.69
CA ASN A 6 1.26 -16.40 -4.90
C ASN A 6 1.99 -15.17 -4.31
N PHE A 7 3.20 -15.33 -3.76
CA PHE A 7 3.97 -14.21 -3.20
C PHE A 7 4.95 -13.56 -4.18
N LEU A 8 5.27 -14.23 -5.30
CA LEU A 8 6.19 -13.70 -6.29
C LEU A 8 5.59 -12.46 -6.98
N LEU A 9 6.25 -11.31 -6.81
CA LEU A 9 5.74 -10.00 -7.24
C LEU A 9 5.42 -9.93 -8.75
N LEU A 10 6.20 -10.62 -9.58
CA LEU A 10 6.04 -10.61 -11.04
C LEU A 10 5.01 -11.60 -11.56
N GLU A 11 4.61 -12.58 -10.74
CA GLU A 11 3.69 -13.66 -11.15
C GLU A 11 2.29 -13.48 -10.55
N ARG A 12 2.18 -12.71 -9.47
CA ARG A 12 0.90 -12.45 -8.82
C ARG A 12 0.01 -11.55 -9.70
N VAL A 13 -1.23 -11.99 -9.92
CA VAL A 13 -2.28 -11.20 -10.60
C VAL A 13 -2.82 -10.09 -9.69
N GLY A 14 -2.61 -10.22 -8.38
CA GLY A 14 -3.05 -9.24 -7.39
C GLY A 14 -2.47 -9.55 -6.00
N LEU A 15 -3.01 -8.88 -4.99
CA LEU A 15 -2.62 -9.14 -3.61
C LEU A 15 -3.28 -10.46 -3.13
N PRO A 16 -2.50 -11.42 -2.60
CA PRO A 16 -3.02 -12.63 -1.96
C PRO A 16 -4.04 -12.32 -0.87
N ASP A 17 -5.02 -13.20 -0.66
CA ASP A 17 -6.12 -13.00 0.28
C ASP A 17 -5.62 -12.76 1.72
N ASP A 18 -4.61 -13.51 2.16
CA ASP A 18 -3.99 -13.34 3.49
C ASP A 18 -3.38 -11.94 3.67
N LEU A 19 -2.87 -11.33 2.59
CA LEU A 19 -2.32 -9.97 2.60
C LEU A 19 -3.43 -8.92 2.42
N ARG A 20 -4.51 -9.27 1.72
CA ARG A 20 -5.69 -8.39 1.55
C ARG A 20 -6.45 -8.18 2.85
N TRP A 21 -6.47 -9.18 3.72
CA TRP A 21 -7.13 -9.09 5.03
C TRP A 21 -6.74 -7.84 5.83
N LEU A 22 -5.47 -7.44 5.80
CA LEU A 22 -5.01 -6.23 6.50
C LEU A 22 -5.61 -4.96 5.91
N ALA A 23 -5.72 -4.88 4.58
CA ALA A 23 -6.30 -3.72 3.90
C ALA A 23 -7.80 -3.60 4.17
N GLU A 24 -8.51 -4.73 4.24
CA GLU A 24 -9.94 -4.75 4.58
C GLU A 24 -10.18 -4.39 6.05
N LYS A 25 -9.35 -4.91 6.96
CA LYS A 25 -9.48 -4.66 8.39
C LYS A 25 -9.09 -3.24 8.79
N TYR A 26 -8.13 -2.64 8.11
CA TYR A 26 -7.62 -1.30 8.38
C TYR A 26 -7.68 -0.45 7.11
N PRO A 27 -8.88 -0.03 6.67
CA PRO A 27 -9.04 0.77 5.47
C PRO A 27 -8.31 2.11 5.62
N ARG A 28 -7.74 2.60 4.53
CA ARG A 28 -6.85 3.77 4.51
C ARG A 28 -7.55 5.02 5.05
N GLU A 29 -8.82 5.15 4.75
CA GLU A 29 -9.67 6.28 5.15
C GLU A 29 -9.70 6.45 6.67
N ASN A 30 -9.53 5.34 7.42
CA ASN A 30 -9.55 5.34 8.88
C ASN A 30 -8.17 5.60 9.50
N TRP A 31 -7.11 5.71 8.71
CA TRP A 31 -5.74 5.77 9.24
C TRP A 31 -5.46 7.05 10.01
N GLN A 32 -6.01 8.19 9.57
CA GLN A 32 -5.76 9.49 10.19
C GLN A 32 -6.26 9.53 11.65
N ASP A 33 -7.36 8.84 11.94
CA ASP A 33 -7.96 8.80 13.28
C ASP A 33 -7.47 7.61 14.12
N HIS A 34 -6.63 6.74 13.56
CA HIS A 34 -6.19 5.53 14.26
C HIS A 34 -5.16 5.87 15.32
N ALA A 35 -5.42 5.50 16.59
CA ALA A 35 -4.59 5.84 17.74
C ALA A 35 -3.09 5.52 17.58
N ASN A 36 -2.74 4.46 16.84
CA ASN A 36 -1.35 4.05 16.59
C ASN A 36 -0.67 4.74 15.40
N ILE A 37 -1.37 5.63 14.68
CA ILE A 37 -0.85 6.31 13.50
C ILE A 37 -0.52 7.76 13.87
N HIS A 38 0.68 7.95 14.41
CA HIS A 38 1.21 9.24 14.81
C HIS A 38 2.75 9.27 14.68
N GLY A 39 3.35 10.45 14.83
CA GLY A 39 4.80 10.63 14.78
C GLY A 39 5.41 10.12 13.48
N ILE A 40 6.33 9.15 13.61
CA ILE A 40 7.05 8.57 12.47
C ILE A 40 6.13 7.85 11.49
N ALA A 41 5.04 7.23 11.96
CA ALA A 41 4.07 6.58 11.07
C ALA A 41 3.45 7.59 10.10
N ASN A 42 3.01 8.75 10.61
CA ASN A 42 2.47 9.83 9.76
C ASN A 42 3.50 10.39 8.80
N MET A 43 4.74 10.56 9.25
CA MET A 43 5.83 11.02 8.38
C MET A 43 6.06 10.06 7.20
N TRP A 44 6.06 8.75 7.43
CA TRP A 44 6.18 7.77 6.34
C TRP A 44 4.98 7.76 5.40
N LEU A 45 3.76 7.89 5.92
CA LEU A 45 2.56 7.98 5.09
C LEU A 45 2.61 9.16 4.13
N GLN A 46 3.08 10.32 4.60
CA GLN A 46 3.28 11.51 3.76
C GLN A 46 4.33 11.27 2.67
N ARG A 47 5.42 10.55 2.95
CA ARG A 47 6.42 10.19 1.93
C ARG A 47 5.85 9.26 0.88
N HIS A 48 5.03 8.29 1.28
CA HIS A 48 4.34 7.43 0.32
C HIS A 48 3.38 8.21 -0.59
N ASP A 49 2.70 9.25 -0.08
CA ASP A 49 1.84 10.11 -0.91
C ASP A 49 2.64 10.93 -1.91
N MET A 50 3.74 11.55 -1.48
CA MET A 50 4.68 12.25 -2.37
C MET A 50 5.20 11.33 -3.49
N PHE A 51 5.55 10.08 -3.19
CA PHE A 51 6.01 9.13 -4.22
C PHE A 51 4.91 8.76 -5.20
N ARG A 52 3.65 8.63 -4.77
CA ARG A 52 2.51 8.38 -5.67
C ARG A 52 2.28 9.55 -6.60
N GLU A 53 2.35 10.78 -6.10
CA GLU A 53 2.23 12.00 -6.90
C GLU A 53 3.31 12.04 -7.98
N LEU A 54 4.58 11.90 -7.59
CA LEU A 54 5.71 11.86 -8.53
C LEU A 54 5.58 10.73 -9.55
N GLY A 55 5.15 9.55 -9.13
CA GLY A 55 4.88 8.41 -10.02
C GLY A 55 3.79 8.71 -11.04
N GLY A 56 2.71 9.37 -10.61
CA GLY A 56 1.64 9.82 -11.50
C GLY A 56 2.11 10.85 -12.52
N MET A 57 2.94 11.81 -12.10
CA MET A 57 3.54 12.80 -13.01
C MET A 57 4.43 12.12 -14.06
N LEU A 58 5.24 11.15 -13.66
CA LEU A 58 6.10 10.39 -14.58
C LEU A 58 5.27 9.57 -15.58
N ALA A 59 4.23 8.87 -15.11
CA ALA A 59 3.35 8.11 -15.99
C ALA A 59 2.66 9.00 -17.03
N ASN A 60 2.17 10.18 -16.61
CA ASN A 60 1.52 11.15 -17.50
C ASN A 60 2.49 11.80 -18.50
N GLY A 61 3.77 11.97 -18.14
CA GLY A 61 4.77 12.56 -19.04
C GLY A 61 5.36 11.59 -20.06
N ILE A 62 5.10 10.29 -19.91
CA ILE A 62 5.58 9.22 -20.81
C ILE A 62 4.47 8.73 -21.75
N GLY A 63 3.21 9.16 -21.54
CA GLY A 63 2.06 8.89 -22.42
C GLY A 63 1.85 9.98 -23.46
#